data_AF-A0A8H5L3V2-F1
#
_entry.id   AF-A0A8H5L3V2-F1
#
_cell.length_a   1.000
_cell.length_b   1.000
_cell.length_c   1.000
_cell.angle_alpha   90.00
_cell.angle_beta   90.00
_cell.angle_gamma   90.00
#
_symmetry.space_group_name_H-M   'P 1'
#
loop_
_entity.id
_entity.type
_entity.pdbx_description
1 polymer ?
#
loop_
_entity_poly.entity_id
_entity_poly.type
_entity_poly.pdbx_seq_one_letter_code
_entity_poly.pdbx_strand_id
1 'polypeptide(L)'
;MAVSKDPRALDVVDSHLEPKSEQFQIENAQSKLNTIDLEQMAKNAITWKSKAAFRLAIVILIQGLSCAAFAIDGNVIGSINAIPSFRQHFDVGVSGGGLGIILAAMSIGNAVASPFQWLADWIGRRGVTFLGSSILVVACVLQAVAPNRACLIVGRVFAGMGASLSATCGPMYMSEVAPACYRGLAVGLYCSCYSIGSIAIACIVLGGSYMENNWSWRLPLIIQIVPPLVVAVLVYPCTPESPRYLVSRNKIDEARQVIARYQTVSGSVDDPVVIAEIQQIQDSMELMTSKPWDFRVLWTTKASRRRLWIIFLYSFFQQCNGSGMLGYYFAGILTLVGITNSQKQLGINLGLTVASYLATLAGSSFIDRIYFLFIGIDLVCIYLTWQFFPEFSHLSLEEIDTVFETPGVNPVKMSKKLQIAKKEKRKEAQENTPA
;
A
#
# COMPACT_ATOMS: atom_id res chain seq x y z
N MET A 1 -4.77 -81.90 13.76
CA MET A 1 -5.71 -81.70 12.65
C MET A 1 -5.48 -80.31 12.10
N ALA A 2 -4.80 -80.23 10.97
CA ALA A 2 -4.44 -78.99 10.29
C ALA A 2 -5.60 -78.51 9.42
N VAL A 3 -5.91 -77.22 9.47
CA VAL A 3 -6.69 -76.48 8.46
C VAL A 3 -5.99 -75.13 8.31
N SER A 4 -4.99 -75.08 7.43
CA SER A 4 -5.09 -74.54 6.05
C SER A 4 -5.29 -73.03 6.03
N LYS A 5 -4.16 -72.32 5.92
CA LYS A 5 -4.06 -70.92 5.49
C LYS A 5 -4.61 -70.82 4.06
N ASP A 6 -5.65 -70.03 3.87
CA ASP A 6 -6.06 -69.57 2.54
C ASP A 6 -5.58 -68.12 2.37
N PRO A 7 -4.55 -67.83 1.56
CA PRO A 7 -3.96 -66.49 1.44
C PRO A 7 -4.69 -65.59 0.43
N ARG A 8 -5.97 -65.84 0.12
CA ARG A 8 -6.72 -65.10 -0.92
C ARG A 8 -7.84 -64.18 -0.41
N ALA A 9 -7.93 -63.94 0.90
CA ALA A 9 -8.99 -63.12 1.48
C ALA A 9 -8.54 -61.72 1.98
N LEU A 10 -7.31 -61.29 1.67
CA LEU A 10 -6.79 -59.98 2.09
C LEU A 10 -6.49 -59.00 0.93
N ASP A 11 -6.79 -59.36 -0.32
CA ASP A 11 -6.35 -58.59 -1.51
C ASP A 11 -7.47 -57.86 -2.28
N VAL A 12 -8.62 -57.52 -1.67
CA VAL A 12 -9.74 -56.89 -2.43
C VAL A 12 -10.24 -55.56 -1.85
N VAL A 13 -9.54 -54.93 -0.89
CA VAL A 13 -10.02 -53.66 -0.31
C VAL A 13 -9.12 -52.45 -0.54
N ASP A 14 -7.88 -52.59 -1.00
CA ASP A 14 -6.95 -51.45 -1.11
C ASP A 14 -6.49 -51.08 -2.54
N SER A 15 -7.31 -51.30 -3.58
CA SER A 15 -6.93 -50.94 -4.97
C SER A 15 -7.67 -49.74 -5.57
N HIS A 16 -8.48 -49.01 -4.79
CA HIS A 16 -9.30 -47.90 -5.32
C HIS A 16 -9.12 -46.53 -4.64
N LEU A 17 -8.12 -46.36 -3.76
CA LEU A 17 -7.86 -45.07 -3.11
C LEU A 17 -6.54 -44.39 -3.50
N GLU A 18 -5.68 -45.02 -4.31
CA GLU A 18 -4.39 -44.44 -4.72
C GLU A 18 -4.25 -43.81 -6.14
N PRO A 19 -5.28 -43.63 -7.00
CA PRO A 19 -5.01 -42.99 -8.30
C PRO A 19 -5.00 -41.45 -8.24
N LYS A 20 -5.62 -40.81 -7.24
CA LYS A 20 -5.73 -39.33 -7.20
C LYS A 20 -4.54 -38.63 -6.54
N SER A 21 -3.89 -39.25 -5.56
CA SER A 21 -2.68 -38.70 -4.93
C SER A 21 -1.49 -38.81 -5.88
N GLU A 22 -1.33 -39.94 -6.56
CA GLU A 22 -0.30 -40.11 -7.59
C GLU A 22 -0.57 -39.24 -8.81
N GLN A 23 -1.80 -39.14 -9.34
CA GLN A 23 -2.09 -38.19 -10.42
C GLN A 23 -1.87 -36.74 -10.01
N PHE A 24 -2.22 -36.33 -8.79
CA PHE A 24 -1.96 -34.97 -8.30
C PHE A 24 -0.47 -34.73 -8.02
N GLN A 25 0.29 -35.75 -7.63
CA GLN A 25 1.74 -35.66 -7.48
C GLN A 25 2.45 -35.70 -8.82
N ILE A 26 1.95 -36.43 -9.82
CA ILE A 26 2.45 -36.45 -11.20
C ILE A 26 2.10 -35.13 -11.89
N GLU A 27 0.91 -34.57 -11.69
CA GLU A 27 0.51 -33.26 -12.21
C GLU A 27 1.29 -32.13 -11.52
N ASN A 28 1.54 -32.21 -10.21
CA ASN A 28 2.46 -31.28 -9.52
C ASN A 28 3.93 -31.52 -9.88
N ALA A 29 4.34 -32.75 -10.17
CA ALA A 29 5.70 -33.07 -10.59
C ALA A 29 5.94 -32.67 -12.05
N GLN A 30 4.94 -32.81 -12.92
CA GLN A 30 4.93 -32.32 -14.31
C GLN A 30 4.79 -30.80 -14.36
N SER A 31 4.00 -30.19 -13.48
CA SER A 31 4.00 -28.73 -13.25
C SER A 31 5.38 -28.27 -12.77
N LYS A 32 5.98 -28.98 -11.80
CA LYS A 32 7.35 -28.71 -11.33
C LYS A 32 8.41 -28.94 -12.42
N LEU A 33 8.32 -30.00 -13.23
CA LEU A 33 9.22 -30.31 -14.35
C LEU A 33 9.06 -29.34 -15.52
N ASN A 34 7.85 -28.87 -15.83
CA ASN A 34 7.64 -27.80 -16.82
C ASN A 34 8.06 -26.42 -16.28
N THR A 35 8.01 -26.18 -14.97
CA THR A 35 8.63 -24.98 -14.37
C THR A 35 10.16 -25.04 -14.32
N ILE A 36 10.79 -26.19 -14.53
CA ILE A 36 12.24 -26.39 -14.29
C ILE A 36 13.16 -25.79 -15.36
N ASP A 37 12.70 -25.30 -16.51
CA ASP A 37 13.58 -24.49 -17.38
C ASP A 37 13.09 -23.06 -17.64
N LEU A 38 11.86 -22.70 -17.26
CA LEU A 38 11.38 -21.32 -17.41
C LEU A 38 12.08 -20.36 -16.44
N GLU A 39 12.28 -20.75 -15.18
CA GLU A 39 12.94 -19.87 -14.22
C GLU A 39 14.46 -19.72 -14.47
N GLN A 40 15.12 -20.82 -14.84
CA GLN A 40 16.55 -20.83 -15.17
C GLN A 40 16.81 -20.12 -16.50
N MET A 41 16.00 -20.35 -17.54
CA MET A 41 16.09 -19.60 -18.79
C MET A 41 15.72 -18.12 -18.58
N ALA A 42 14.73 -17.76 -17.77
CA ALA A 42 14.39 -16.37 -17.48
C ALA A 42 15.46 -15.64 -16.63
N LYS A 43 16.13 -16.34 -15.68
CA LYS A 43 17.29 -15.81 -14.95
C LYS A 43 18.48 -15.55 -15.88
N ASN A 44 18.70 -16.43 -16.87
CA ASN A 44 19.74 -16.24 -17.89
C ASN A 44 19.32 -15.20 -18.96
N ALA A 45 18.02 -15.01 -19.18
CA ALA A 45 17.47 -14.12 -20.19
C ALA A 45 17.38 -12.65 -19.74
N ILE A 46 17.69 -12.28 -18.49
CA ILE A 46 17.71 -10.87 -18.07
C ILE A 46 19.03 -10.54 -17.42
N THR A 47 20.02 -10.30 -18.28
CA THR A 47 21.21 -9.57 -17.87
C THR A 47 20.84 -8.10 -17.67
N TRP A 48 21.31 -7.47 -16.59
CA TRP A 48 21.06 -6.04 -16.26
C TRP A 48 21.44 -5.04 -17.38
N LYS A 49 22.18 -5.48 -18.40
CA LYS A 49 22.59 -4.71 -19.58
C LYS A 49 21.68 -4.90 -20.81
N SER A 50 20.62 -5.72 -20.72
CA SER A 50 19.72 -5.99 -21.85
C SER A 50 18.78 -4.81 -22.16
N LYS A 51 18.47 -4.61 -23.45
CA LYS A 51 17.46 -3.63 -23.90
C LYS A 51 16.07 -3.92 -23.31
N ALA A 52 15.75 -5.17 -22.98
CA ALA A 52 14.50 -5.55 -22.32
C ALA A 52 14.46 -5.06 -20.87
N ALA A 53 15.57 -5.23 -20.12
CA ALA A 53 15.70 -4.73 -18.75
C ALA A 53 15.57 -3.20 -18.68
N PHE A 54 16.17 -2.48 -19.64
CA PHE A 54 16.04 -1.03 -19.73
C PHE A 54 14.60 -0.57 -20.01
N ARG A 55 13.89 -1.25 -20.92
CA ARG A 55 12.46 -0.97 -21.19
C ARG A 55 11.59 -1.24 -19.97
N LEU A 56 11.81 -2.36 -19.28
CA LEU A 56 11.12 -2.68 -18.03
C LEU A 56 11.42 -1.64 -16.94
N ALA A 57 12.66 -1.18 -16.82
CA ALA A 57 13.03 -0.12 -15.86
C ALA A 57 12.29 1.20 -16.14
N ILE A 58 12.15 1.59 -17.42
CA ILE A 58 11.34 2.76 -17.81
C ILE A 58 9.88 2.57 -17.42
N VAL A 59 9.31 1.38 -17.68
CA VAL A 59 7.92 1.06 -17.32
C VAL A 59 7.73 1.10 -15.80
N ILE A 60 8.66 0.52 -15.03
CA ILE A 60 8.67 0.56 -13.56
C ILE A 60 8.78 1.99 -13.06
N LEU A 61 9.63 2.83 -13.67
CA LEU A 61 9.75 4.23 -13.31
C LEU A 61 8.43 4.97 -13.53
N ILE A 62 7.86 4.90 -14.74
CA ILE A 62 6.63 5.63 -15.09
C ILE A 62 5.46 5.18 -14.21
N GLN A 63 5.23 3.88 -14.09
CA GLN A 63 4.14 3.41 -13.23
C GLN A 63 4.47 3.68 -11.75
N GLY A 64 5.73 3.60 -11.35
CA GLY A 64 6.20 3.94 -10.00
C GLY A 64 5.92 5.40 -9.64
N LEU A 65 6.01 6.33 -10.59
CA LEU A 65 5.57 7.72 -10.38
C LEU A 65 4.08 7.82 -10.02
N SER A 66 3.22 6.90 -10.47
CA SER A 66 1.81 6.88 -10.06
C SER A 66 1.65 6.49 -8.58
N CYS A 67 2.49 5.57 -8.09
CA CYS A 67 2.56 5.21 -6.67
C CYS A 67 3.14 6.35 -5.83
N ALA A 68 4.18 7.00 -6.34
CA ALA A 68 4.75 8.20 -5.72
C ALA A 68 3.73 9.34 -5.63
N ALA A 69 2.91 9.54 -6.68
CA ALA A 69 1.85 10.55 -6.68
C ALA A 69 0.81 10.32 -5.57
N PHE A 70 0.40 9.06 -5.36
CA PHE A 70 -0.47 8.70 -4.23
C PHE A 70 0.16 9.03 -2.87
N ALA A 71 1.45 8.74 -2.71
CA ALA A 71 2.19 9.04 -1.49
C ALA A 71 2.37 10.54 -1.23
N ILE A 72 2.61 11.29 -2.31
CA ILE A 72 2.77 12.75 -2.28
C ILE A 72 1.46 13.40 -1.82
N ASP A 73 0.32 13.07 -2.43
CA ASP A 73 -0.98 13.65 -2.04
C ASP A 73 -1.36 13.28 -0.60
N GLY A 74 -1.05 12.06 -0.14
CA GLY A 74 -1.26 11.65 1.25
C GLY A 74 -0.42 12.47 2.24
N ASN A 75 0.90 12.58 2.02
CA ASN A 75 1.79 13.25 2.96
C ASN A 75 1.74 14.79 2.92
N VAL A 76 1.25 15.38 1.82
CA VAL A 76 1.23 16.83 1.67
C VAL A 76 0.34 17.51 2.71
N ILE A 77 -0.85 16.96 3.08
CA ILE A 77 -1.70 17.61 4.10
C ILE A 77 -1.06 17.52 5.47
N GLY A 78 -0.58 16.32 5.85
CA GLY A 78 0.03 16.11 7.16
C GLY A 78 1.17 17.10 7.40
N SER A 79 1.96 17.36 6.35
CA SER A 79 3.06 18.32 6.38
C SER A 79 2.57 19.78 6.32
N ILE A 80 1.64 20.12 5.43
CA ILE A 80 1.10 21.49 5.30
C ILE A 80 0.35 21.95 6.55
N ASN A 81 -0.23 21.04 7.34
CA ASN A 81 -0.89 21.38 8.61
C ASN A 81 0.06 22.09 9.60
N ALA A 82 1.37 21.84 9.52
CA ALA A 82 2.37 22.55 10.32
C ALA A 82 2.48 24.04 9.95
N ILE A 83 2.08 24.44 8.74
CA ILE A 83 2.24 25.80 8.20
C ILE A 83 1.13 26.73 8.72
N PRO A 84 1.45 27.85 9.39
CA PRO A 84 0.45 28.78 9.92
C PRO A 84 -0.40 29.46 8.83
N SER A 85 0.19 29.82 7.69
CA SER A 85 -0.51 30.51 6.60
C SER A 85 -1.62 29.66 5.97
N PHE A 86 -1.46 28.33 5.96
CA PHE A 86 -2.52 27.41 5.53
C PHE A 86 -3.70 27.42 6.50
N ARG A 87 -3.42 27.37 7.81
CA ARG A 87 -4.42 27.40 8.87
C ARG A 87 -5.25 28.69 8.86
N GLN A 88 -4.60 29.83 8.65
CA GLN A 88 -5.26 31.12 8.53
C GLN A 88 -6.13 31.25 7.28
N HIS A 89 -5.69 30.68 6.14
CA HIS A 89 -6.43 30.80 4.88
C HIS A 89 -7.73 29.98 4.86
N PHE A 90 -7.71 28.78 5.45
CA PHE A 90 -8.85 27.86 5.45
C PHE A 90 -9.66 27.87 6.75
N ASP A 91 -9.30 28.75 7.70
CA ASP A 91 -9.89 28.85 9.04
C ASP A 91 -9.93 27.48 9.75
N VAL A 92 -8.77 26.81 9.79
CA VAL A 92 -8.62 25.49 10.41
C VAL A 92 -7.58 25.51 11.53
N GLY A 93 -7.93 24.91 12.68
CA GLY A 93 -7.01 24.66 13.77
C GLY A 93 -6.01 23.54 13.48
N VAL A 94 -5.09 23.30 14.42
CA VAL A 94 -4.10 22.20 14.33
C VAL A 94 -4.76 20.82 14.55
N SER A 95 -5.88 20.81 15.24
CA SER A 95 -6.78 19.66 15.47
C SER A 95 -8.24 20.14 15.44
N GLY A 96 -9.18 19.23 15.15
CA GLY A 96 -10.62 19.50 15.17
C GLY A 96 -11.38 18.90 13.99
N GLY A 97 -12.71 18.85 14.08
CA GLY A 97 -13.57 18.28 13.03
C GLY A 97 -13.43 18.97 11.67
N GLY A 98 -13.01 20.25 11.68
CA GLY A 98 -12.69 21.02 10.49
C GLY A 98 -11.61 20.37 9.61
N LEU A 99 -10.46 20.14 10.23
CA LEU A 99 -9.30 19.49 9.62
C LEU A 99 -9.56 18.00 9.40
N GLY A 100 -10.24 17.33 10.33
CA GLY A 100 -10.57 15.91 10.23
C GLY A 100 -11.35 15.55 8.97
N ILE A 101 -12.30 16.39 8.54
CA ILE A 101 -13.02 16.19 7.28
C ILE A 101 -12.10 16.35 6.06
N ILE A 102 -11.15 17.31 6.08
CA ILE A 102 -10.20 17.50 4.98
C ILE A 102 -9.29 16.28 4.84
N LEU A 103 -8.83 15.73 5.97
CA LEU A 103 -8.01 14.53 6.02
C LEU A 103 -8.80 13.29 5.57
N ALA A 104 -10.05 13.14 6.02
CA ALA A 104 -10.92 12.02 5.68
C ALA A 104 -11.41 12.05 4.23
N ALA A 105 -11.47 13.23 3.59
CA ALA A 105 -11.99 13.40 2.23
C ALA A 105 -11.25 12.53 1.18
N MET A 106 -9.94 12.34 1.34
CA MET A 106 -9.17 11.44 0.47
C MET A 106 -9.60 9.98 0.64
N SER A 107 -9.78 9.53 1.88
CA SER A 107 -10.26 8.17 2.19
C SER A 107 -11.69 7.93 1.67
N ILE A 108 -12.54 8.95 1.74
CA ILE A 108 -13.88 8.91 1.12
C ILE A 108 -13.75 8.74 -0.40
N GLY A 109 -12.88 9.51 -1.06
CA GLY A 109 -12.59 9.36 -2.48
C GLY A 109 -12.09 7.95 -2.85
N ASN A 110 -11.18 7.38 -2.04
CA ASN A 110 -10.67 6.02 -2.23
C ASN A 110 -11.79 4.97 -2.15
N ALA A 111 -12.67 5.11 -1.16
CA ALA A 111 -13.81 4.21 -0.97
C ALA A 111 -14.82 4.31 -2.12
N VAL A 112 -15.09 5.53 -2.60
CA VAL A 112 -15.96 5.76 -3.77
C VAL A 112 -15.35 5.16 -5.04
N ALA A 113 -14.03 5.20 -5.21
CA ALA A 113 -13.35 4.63 -6.37
C ALA A 113 -13.19 3.10 -6.35
N SER A 114 -13.24 2.46 -5.18
CA SER A 114 -12.98 1.00 -5.06
C SER A 114 -13.92 0.14 -5.91
N PRO A 115 -15.24 0.40 -5.99
CA PRO A 115 -16.12 -0.37 -6.87
C PRO A 115 -15.82 -0.18 -8.36
N PHE A 116 -15.15 0.90 -8.77
CA PHE A 116 -14.83 1.19 -10.17
C PHE A 116 -13.55 0.50 -10.65
N GLN A 117 -12.91 -0.32 -9.82
CA GLN A 117 -11.69 -1.04 -10.20
C GLN A 117 -11.91 -2.05 -11.35
N TRP A 118 -13.14 -2.52 -11.58
CA TRP A 118 -13.47 -3.37 -12.74
C TRP A 118 -13.21 -2.67 -14.09
N LEU A 119 -13.08 -1.34 -14.12
CA LEU A 119 -12.67 -0.61 -15.32
C LEU A 119 -11.31 -1.10 -15.86
N ALA A 120 -10.45 -1.68 -15.01
CA ALA A 120 -9.13 -2.19 -15.41
C ALA A 120 -9.23 -3.42 -16.33
N ASP A 121 -10.33 -4.16 -16.22
CA ASP A 121 -10.64 -5.29 -17.10
C ASP A 121 -11.40 -4.87 -18.35
N TRP A 122 -12.04 -3.70 -18.34
CA TRP A 122 -12.75 -3.17 -19.50
C TRP A 122 -11.84 -2.31 -20.38
N ILE A 123 -11.29 -1.22 -19.86
CA ILE A 123 -10.49 -0.24 -20.62
C ILE A 123 -9.02 -0.69 -20.73
N GLY A 124 -8.57 -1.59 -19.85
CA GLY A 124 -7.18 -2.03 -19.75
C GLY A 124 -6.45 -1.37 -18.58
N ARG A 125 -5.32 -1.97 -18.20
CA ARG A 125 -4.55 -1.55 -17.02
C ARG A 125 -3.88 -0.19 -17.27
N ARG A 126 -3.39 0.01 -18.48
CA ARG A 126 -2.79 1.27 -18.93
C ARG A 126 -3.82 2.38 -19.01
N GLY A 127 -5.00 2.08 -19.56
CA GLY A 127 -6.11 3.02 -19.69
C GLY A 127 -6.64 3.52 -18.35
N VAL A 128 -6.77 2.64 -17.35
CA VAL A 128 -7.17 3.05 -15.99
C VAL A 128 -6.09 3.85 -15.29
N THR A 129 -4.80 3.53 -15.50
CA THR A 129 -3.71 4.37 -14.98
C THR A 129 -3.80 5.78 -15.55
N PHE A 130 -4.00 5.92 -16.87
CA PHE A 130 -4.19 7.22 -17.52
C PHE A 130 -5.40 7.99 -16.98
N LEU A 131 -6.55 7.31 -16.85
CA LEU A 131 -7.77 7.92 -16.31
C LEU A 131 -7.57 8.39 -14.87
N GLY A 132 -6.99 7.54 -14.02
CA GLY A 132 -6.69 7.86 -12.62
C GLY A 132 -5.72 9.04 -12.50
N SER A 133 -4.63 9.05 -13.28
CA SER A 133 -3.68 10.16 -13.30
C SER A 133 -4.28 11.46 -13.83
N SER A 134 -5.15 11.40 -14.84
CA SER A 134 -5.84 12.58 -15.37
C SER A 134 -6.78 13.20 -14.34
N ILE A 135 -7.57 12.38 -13.63
CA ILE A 135 -8.42 12.82 -12.52
C ILE A 135 -7.57 13.44 -11.41
N LEU A 136 -6.43 12.82 -11.09
CA LEU A 136 -5.52 13.31 -10.06
C LEU A 136 -4.90 14.67 -10.44
N VAL A 137 -4.54 14.90 -11.71
CA VAL A 137 -4.07 16.22 -12.18
C VAL A 137 -5.15 17.29 -11.96
N VAL A 138 -6.38 17.03 -12.38
CA VAL A 138 -7.50 17.97 -12.17
C VAL A 138 -7.74 18.24 -10.70
N ALA A 139 -7.67 17.20 -9.87
CA ALA A 139 -7.80 17.30 -8.43
C ALA A 139 -6.70 18.17 -7.80
N CYS A 140 -5.44 17.95 -8.18
CA CYS A 140 -4.31 18.74 -7.68
C CYS A 140 -4.41 20.22 -8.10
N VAL A 141 -4.85 20.51 -9.33
CA VAL A 141 -5.12 21.89 -9.79
C VAL A 141 -6.23 22.53 -8.95
N LEU A 142 -7.32 21.80 -8.70
CA LEU A 142 -8.43 22.28 -7.89
C LEU A 142 -7.99 22.57 -6.44
N GLN A 143 -7.11 21.74 -5.88
CA GLN A 143 -6.54 21.97 -4.55
C GLN A 143 -5.60 23.18 -4.52
N ALA A 144 -4.75 23.36 -5.54
CA ALA A 144 -3.78 24.45 -5.61
C ALA A 144 -4.44 25.84 -5.74
N VAL A 145 -5.59 25.92 -6.43
CA VAL A 145 -6.33 27.17 -6.66
C VAL A 145 -7.50 27.34 -5.68
N ALA A 146 -7.70 26.41 -4.74
CA ALA A 146 -8.85 26.40 -3.84
C ALA A 146 -9.00 27.74 -3.08
N PRO A 147 -10.10 28.49 -3.30
CA PRO A 147 -10.35 29.75 -2.58
C PRO A 147 -10.98 29.50 -1.20
N ASN A 148 -11.70 28.38 -1.05
CA ASN A 148 -12.52 28.07 0.11
C ASN A 148 -12.23 26.63 0.57
N ARG A 149 -12.50 26.34 1.85
CA ARG A 149 -12.36 25.00 2.43
C ARG A 149 -13.19 23.93 1.71
N ALA A 150 -14.39 24.25 1.26
CA ALA A 150 -15.24 23.32 0.51
C ALA A 150 -14.59 22.88 -0.82
N CYS A 151 -13.95 23.81 -1.54
CA CYS A 151 -13.24 23.52 -2.77
C CYS A 151 -12.04 22.58 -2.54
N LEU A 152 -11.32 22.78 -1.42
CA LEU A 152 -10.23 21.89 -1.02
C LEU A 152 -10.74 20.48 -0.71
N ILE A 153 -11.86 20.35 0.01
CA ILE A 153 -12.49 19.04 0.33
C ILE A 153 -12.91 18.32 -0.95
N VAL A 154 -13.56 19.02 -1.89
CA VAL A 154 -13.95 18.44 -3.17
C VAL A 154 -12.72 18.00 -3.96
N GLY A 155 -11.68 18.83 -4.05
CA GLY A 155 -10.41 18.47 -4.67
C GLY A 155 -9.77 17.24 -4.03
N ARG A 156 -9.94 17.04 -2.71
CA ARG A 156 -9.45 15.86 -1.99
C ARG A 156 -10.21 14.59 -2.32
N VAL A 157 -11.54 14.67 -2.46
CA VAL A 157 -12.34 13.52 -2.90
C VAL A 157 -11.91 13.07 -4.29
N PHE A 158 -11.75 14.02 -5.23
CA PHE A 158 -11.25 13.69 -6.57
C PHE A 158 -9.82 13.15 -6.57
N ALA A 159 -8.94 13.68 -5.71
CA ALA A 159 -7.57 13.16 -5.58
C ALA A 159 -7.57 11.71 -5.10
N GLY A 160 -8.35 11.40 -4.06
CA GLY A 160 -8.53 10.03 -3.59
C GLY A 160 -9.08 9.10 -4.69
N MET A 161 -10.09 9.56 -5.44
CA MET A 161 -10.64 8.77 -6.55
C MET A 161 -9.59 8.46 -7.62
N GLY A 162 -8.87 9.48 -8.11
CA GLY A 162 -7.85 9.32 -9.14
C GLY A 162 -6.69 8.44 -8.67
N ALA A 163 -6.23 8.67 -7.44
CA ALA A 163 -5.09 7.95 -6.90
C ALA A 163 -5.42 6.49 -6.56
N SER A 164 -6.64 6.19 -6.10
CA SER A 164 -7.11 4.81 -5.89
C SER A 164 -7.14 4.02 -7.21
N LEU A 165 -7.67 4.61 -8.29
CA LEU A 165 -7.71 3.97 -9.61
C LEU A 165 -6.31 3.68 -10.15
N SER A 166 -5.38 4.62 -10.05
CA SER A 166 -4.01 4.41 -10.56
C SER A 166 -3.18 3.48 -9.66
N ALA A 167 -3.24 3.66 -8.34
CA ALA A 167 -2.37 2.94 -7.39
C ALA A 167 -2.73 1.45 -7.27
N THR A 168 -4.01 1.10 -7.44
CA THR A 168 -4.47 -0.30 -7.40
C THR A 168 -4.16 -1.07 -8.68
N CYS A 169 -4.14 -0.39 -9.83
CA CYS A 169 -3.76 -0.99 -11.11
C CYS A 169 -2.26 -1.23 -11.23
N GLY A 170 -1.42 -0.40 -10.60
CA GLY A 170 0.04 -0.48 -10.72
C GLY A 170 0.67 -1.83 -10.34
N PRO A 171 0.44 -2.41 -9.15
CA PRO A 171 1.05 -3.68 -8.77
C PRO A 171 0.49 -4.85 -9.60
N MET A 172 -0.79 -4.80 -9.97
CA MET A 172 -1.39 -5.78 -10.89
C MET A 172 -0.69 -5.73 -12.25
N TYR A 173 -0.57 -4.53 -12.84
CA TYR A 173 0.12 -4.32 -14.10
C TYR A 173 1.59 -4.79 -14.05
N MET A 174 2.30 -4.50 -12.96
CA MET A 174 3.68 -4.94 -12.78
C MET A 174 3.82 -6.46 -12.72
N SER A 175 2.91 -7.15 -12.03
CA SER A 175 2.92 -8.61 -12.00
C SER A 175 2.59 -9.28 -13.34
N GLU A 176 1.85 -8.59 -14.21
CA GLU A 176 1.47 -9.09 -15.54
C GLU A 176 2.52 -8.80 -16.63
N VAL A 177 3.33 -7.74 -16.48
CA VAL A 177 4.37 -7.36 -17.47
C VAL A 177 5.75 -7.84 -17.05
N ALA A 178 6.00 -8.02 -15.76
CA ALA A 178 7.29 -8.49 -15.29
C ALA A 178 7.47 -10.00 -15.60
N PRO A 179 8.70 -10.41 -15.97
CA PRO A 179 9.04 -11.81 -16.16
C PRO A 179 8.93 -12.58 -14.85
N ALA A 180 8.50 -13.85 -14.91
CA ALA A 180 8.13 -14.67 -13.75
C ALA A 180 9.14 -14.59 -12.59
N CYS A 181 10.44 -14.71 -12.86
CA CYS A 181 11.51 -14.66 -11.85
C CYS A 181 11.65 -13.32 -11.11
N TYR A 182 11.28 -12.22 -11.77
CA TYR A 182 11.49 -10.86 -11.26
C TYR A 182 10.17 -10.15 -10.91
N ARG A 183 9.02 -10.84 -10.98
CA ARG A 183 7.70 -10.27 -10.64
C ARG A 183 7.69 -9.66 -9.23
N GLY A 184 8.21 -10.39 -8.24
CA GLY A 184 8.30 -9.91 -6.86
C GLY A 184 9.16 -8.65 -6.73
N LEU A 185 10.31 -8.62 -7.41
CA LEU A 185 11.22 -7.47 -7.41
C LEU A 185 10.61 -6.25 -8.12
N ALA A 186 9.94 -6.44 -9.27
CA ALA A 186 9.29 -5.36 -9.99
C ALA A 186 8.15 -4.71 -9.18
N VAL A 187 7.32 -5.54 -8.53
CA VAL A 187 6.26 -5.07 -7.62
C VAL A 187 6.87 -4.37 -6.40
N GLY A 188 7.96 -4.91 -5.83
CA GLY A 188 8.67 -4.29 -4.72
C GLY A 188 9.27 -2.92 -5.07
N LEU A 189 9.90 -2.79 -6.24
CA LEU A 189 10.42 -1.51 -6.74
C LEU A 189 9.31 -0.49 -6.95
N TYR A 190 8.18 -0.92 -7.52
CA TYR A 190 6.99 -0.07 -7.67
C TYR A 190 6.48 0.43 -6.30
N CYS A 191 6.33 -0.45 -5.31
CA CYS A 191 5.90 -0.07 -3.96
C CYS A 191 6.94 0.84 -3.28
N SER A 192 8.23 0.66 -3.55
CA SER A 192 9.29 1.52 -2.99
C SER A 192 9.18 2.97 -3.46
N CYS A 193 8.63 3.21 -4.64
CA CYS A 193 8.37 4.56 -5.14
C CYS A 193 7.41 5.36 -4.25
N TYR A 194 6.53 4.70 -3.49
CA TYR A 194 5.68 5.35 -2.48
C TYR A 194 6.51 6.13 -1.46
N SER A 195 7.52 5.48 -0.88
CA SER A 195 8.37 6.09 0.14
C SER A 195 9.25 7.19 -0.43
N ILE A 196 9.75 7.02 -1.66
CA ILE A 196 10.50 8.05 -2.37
C ILE A 196 9.63 9.30 -2.59
N GLY A 197 8.37 9.13 -3.01
CA GLY A 197 7.41 10.22 -3.16
C GLY A 197 7.14 10.94 -1.83
N SER A 198 6.99 10.18 -0.75
CA SER A 198 6.79 10.70 0.61
C SER A 198 7.96 11.57 1.08
N ILE A 199 9.20 11.13 0.85
CA ILE A 199 10.41 11.88 1.20
C ILE A 199 10.51 13.15 0.34
N ALA A 200 10.24 13.03 -0.97
CA ALA A 200 10.31 14.17 -1.89
C ALA A 200 9.36 15.30 -1.46
N ILE A 201 8.10 14.98 -1.14
CA ILE A 201 7.15 16.01 -0.69
C ILE A 201 7.51 16.59 0.67
N ALA A 202 8.00 15.78 1.62
CA ALA A 202 8.45 16.27 2.91
C ALA A 202 9.59 17.29 2.77
N CYS A 203 10.55 17.03 1.87
CA CYS A 203 11.62 17.98 1.52
C CYS A 203 11.07 19.26 0.88
N ILE A 204 10.14 19.14 -0.07
CA ILE A 204 9.53 20.29 -0.76
C ILE A 204 8.75 21.17 0.21
N VAL A 205 7.96 20.58 1.11
CA VAL A 205 7.20 21.32 2.13
C VAL A 205 8.14 21.99 3.13
N LEU A 206 9.21 21.32 3.55
CA LEU A 206 10.25 21.94 4.38
C LEU A 206 10.90 23.13 3.67
N GLY A 207 11.27 23.00 2.39
CA GLY A 207 11.78 24.11 1.58
C GLY A 207 10.78 25.25 1.44
N GLY A 208 9.50 24.94 1.20
CA GLY A 208 8.42 25.91 1.11
C GLY A 208 8.13 26.62 2.44
N SER A 209 8.44 26.00 3.58
CA SER A 209 8.22 26.60 4.90
C SER A 209 9.13 27.80 5.22
N TYR A 210 10.21 28.00 4.46
CA TYR A 210 11.04 29.19 4.56
C TYR A 210 10.43 30.42 3.87
N MET A 211 9.33 30.25 3.13
CA MET A 211 8.63 31.35 2.47
C MET A 211 7.54 31.91 3.40
N GLU A 212 7.54 33.21 3.63
CA GLU A 212 6.63 33.85 4.62
C GLU A 212 5.22 34.14 4.07
N ASN A 213 4.94 33.83 2.79
CA ASN A 213 3.67 34.13 2.11
C ASN A 213 2.77 32.88 1.93
N ASN A 214 1.54 33.09 1.42
CA ASN A 214 0.61 32.01 0.99
C ASN A 214 1.22 31.03 -0.03
N TRP A 215 2.34 31.40 -0.65
CA TRP A 215 3.12 30.51 -1.49
C TRP A 215 3.73 29.32 -0.74
N SER A 216 3.91 29.42 0.59
CA SER A 216 4.41 28.32 1.43
C SER A 216 3.60 27.04 1.33
N TRP A 217 2.27 27.14 1.25
CA TRP A 217 1.36 25.99 1.13
C TRP A 217 0.89 25.75 -0.31
N ARG A 218 0.85 26.78 -1.16
CA ARG A 218 0.49 26.62 -2.58
C ARG A 218 1.59 25.95 -3.39
N LEU A 219 2.86 26.25 -3.12
CA LEU A 219 3.99 25.70 -3.87
C LEU A 219 4.05 24.16 -3.80
N PRO A 220 3.97 23.51 -2.62
CA PRO A 220 3.90 22.05 -2.56
C PRO A 220 2.67 21.47 -3.29
N LEU A 221 1.52 22.14 -3.22
CA LEU A 221 0.28 21.73 -3.92
C LEU A 221 0.35 21.90 -5.45
N ILE A 222 1.22 22.77 -5.96
CA ILE A 222 1.49 22.89 -7.39
C ILE A 222 2.49 21.81 -7.82
N ILE A 223 3.54 21.59 -7.04
CA ILE A 223 4.58 20.60 -7.39
C ILE A 223 4.03 19.17 -7.42
N GLN A 224 3.05 18.84 -6.57
CA GLN A 224 2.36 17.53 -6.63
C GLN A 224 1.66 17.24 -7.97
N ILE A 225 1.41 18.24 -8.83
CA ILE A 225 0.83 18.04 -10.18
C ILE A 225 1.85 17.36 -11.11
N VAL A 226 3.15 17.55 -10.88
CA VAL A 226 4.21 17.10 -11.80
C VAL A 226 4.20 15.57 -11.98
N PRO A 227 4.23 14.73 -10.91
CA PRO A 227 4.23 13.29 -11.08
C PRO A 227 3.02 12.73 -11.84
N PRO A 228 1.75 13.04 -11.48
CA PRO A 228 0.60 12.51 -12.21
C PRO A 228 0.50 13.05 -13.63
N LEU A 229 0.97 14.27 -13.90
CA LEU A 229 1.03 14.81 -15.27
C LEU A 229 2.03 14.03 -16.12
N VAL A 230 3.23 13.75 -15.59
CA VAL A 230 4.25 12.94 -16.28
C VAL A 230 3.71 11.55 -16.58
N VAL A 231 3.00 10.93 -15.62
CA VAL A 231 2.35 9.63 -15.84
C VAL A 231 1.29 9.73 -16.94
N ALA A 232 0.38 10.71 -16.89
CA ALA A 232 -0.66 10.87 -17.90
C ALA A 232 -0.10 11.05 -19.32
N VAL A 233 1.01 11.79 -19.48
CA VAL A 233 1.65 12.01 -20.79
C VAL A 233 2.46 10.80 -21.26
N LEU A 234 3.21 10.13 -20.36
CA LEU A 234 4.16 9.08 -20.75
C LEU A 234 3.57 7.66 -20.74
N VAL A 235 2.41 7.44 -20.11
CA VAL A 235 1.77 6.12 -20.03
C VAL A 235 1.46 5.53 -21.42
N TYR A 236 0.88 6.29 -22.35
CA TYR A 236 0.60 5.75 -23.68
C TYR A 236 1.84 5.49 -24.56
N PRO A 237 2.82 6.41 -24.66
CA PRO A 237 3.97 6.21 -25.54
C PRO A 237 5.01 5.22 -25.00
N CYS A 238 5.18 5.09 -23.68
CA CYS A 238 6.29 4.32 -23.11
C CYS A 238 5.88 2.97 -22.50
N THR A 239 4.60 2.80 -22.19
CA THR A 239 4.12 1.63 -21.44
C THR A 239 3.24 0.74 -22.34
N PRO A 240 3.55 -0.57 -22.48
CA PRO A 240 2.72 -1.49 -23.24
C PRO A 240 1.43 -1.80 -22.46
N GLU A 241 0.41 -2.31 -23.15
CA GLU A 241 -0.74 -2.88 -22.44
C GLU A 241 -0.38 -4.22 -21.79
N SER A 242 -1.09 -4.61 -20.74
CA SER A 242 -0.87 -5.90 -20.09
C SER A 242 -1.13 -7.07 -21.05
N PRO A 243 -0.20 -8.06 -21.16
CA PRO A 243 -0.42 -9.27 -21.94
C PRO A 243 -1.70 -10.01 -21.56
N ARG A 244 -2.02 -10.06 -20.26
CA ARG A 244 -3.23 -10.72 -19.76
C ARG A 244 -4.51 -10.03 -20.24
N TYR A 245 -4.51 -8.69 -20.30
CA TYR A 245 -5.62 -7.93 -20.86
C TYR A 245 -5.75 -8.12 -22.38
N LEU A 246 -4.63 -8.19 -23.10
CA LEU A 246 -4.65 -8.42 -24.55
C LEU A 246 -5.24 -9.80 -24.88
N VAL A 247 -4.87 -10.84 -24.12
CA VAL A 247 -5.45 -12.18 -24.26
C VAL A 247 -6.95 -12.17 -23.93
N SER A 248 -7.40 -11.47 -22.88
CA SER A 248 -8.84 -11.39 -22.55
C SER A 248 -9.68 -10.67 -23.62
N ARG A 249 -9.03 -9.87 -24.48
CA ARG A 249 -9.64 -9.21 -25.64
C ARG A 249 -9.45 -9.99 -26.96
N ASN A 250 -9.02 -11.25 -26.90
CA ASN A 250 -8.70 -12.09 -28.07
C ASN A 250 -7.60 -11.53 -28.99
N LYS A 251 -6.75 -10.63 -28.48
CA LYS A 251 -5.60 -10.04 -29.21
C LYS A 251 -4.31 -10.80 -28.90
N ILE A 252 -4.30 -12.09 -29.23
CA ILE A 252 -3.22 -13.02 -28.85
C ILE A 252 -1.89 -12.61 -29.51
N ASP A 253 -1.90 -12.16 -30.75
CA ASP A 253 -0.68 -11.78 -31.47
C ASP A 253 -0.04 -10.50 -30.92
N GLU A 254 -0.85 -9.53 -30.46
CA GLU A 254 -0.34 -8.36 -29.73
C GLU A 254 0.26 -8.78 -28.39
N ALA A 255 -0.38 -9.72 -27.67
CA ALA A 255 0.13 -10.25 -26.41
C ALA A 255 1.50 -10.94 -26.60
N ARG A 256 1.65 -11.75 -27.65
CA ARG A 256 2.92 -12.38 -28.05
C ARG A 256 4.04 -11.36 -28.23
N GLN A 257 3.75 -10.27 -28.94
CA GLN A 257 4.74 -9.22 -29.19
C GLN A 257 5.16 -8.50 -27.91
N VAL A 258 4.22 -8.25 -26.98
CA VAL A 258 4.56 -7.63 -25.69
C VAL A 258 5.43 -8.54 -24.85
N ILE A 259 5.06 -9.81 -24.70
CA ILE A 259 5.82 -10.82 -23.94
C ILE A 259 7.23 -10.96 -24.54
N ALA A 260 7.33 -11.15 -25.86
CA ALA A 260 8.61 -11.24 -26.56
C ALA A 260 9.48 -10.00 -26.31
N ARG A 261 8.91 -8.79 -26.36
CA ARG A 261 9.66 -7.52 -26.29
C ARG A 261 10.10 -7.13 -24.87
N TYR A 262 9.34 -7.53 -23.85
CA TYR A 262 9.54 -7.09 -22.47
C TYR A 262 10.01 -8.22 -21.53
N GLN A 263 9.71 -9.48 -21.81
CA GLN A 263 10.06 -10.61 -20.95
C GLN A 263 11.18 -11.50 -21.52
N THR A 264 11.52 -11.41 -22.82
CA THR A 264 12.62 -12.17 -23.44
C THR A 264 13.76 -11.28 -23.96
N VAL A 265 14.98 -11.83 -24.00
CA VAL A 265 16.15 -11.17 -24.64
C VAL A 265 16.16 -11.35 -26.16
N SER A 266 15.64 -12.48 -26.65
CA SER A 266 15.60 -12.81 -28.07
C SER A 266 14.70 -11.86 -28.86
N GLY A 267 13.61 -11.38 -28.22
CA GLY A 267 12.61 -10.55 -28.89
C GLY A 267 11.82 -11.29 -29.98
N SER A 268 12.05 -12.60 -30.11
CA SER A 268 11.34 -13.49 -31.03
C SER A 268 10.00 -13.88 -30.43
N VAL A 269 8.98 -13.87 -31.27
CA VAL A 269 7.62 -14.32 -30.92
C VAL A 269 7.56 -15.84 -30.77
N ASP A 270 8.48 -16.57 -31.39
CA ASP A 270 8.53 -18.03 -31.41
C ASP A 270 9.37 -18.64 -30.26
N ASP A 271 9.79 -17.81 -29.30
CA ASP A 271 10.52 -18.28 -28.13
C ASP A 271 9.61 -19.23 -27.31
N PRO A 272 10.07 -20.44 -26.93
CA PRO A 272 9.29 -21.37 -26.12
C PRO A 272 8.72 -20.75 -24.84
N VAL A 273 9.41 -19.76 -24.26
CA VAL A 273 8.93 -19.02 -23.09
C VAL A 273 7.65 -18.25 -23.39
N VAL A 274 7.57 -17.59 -24.55
CA VAL A 274 6.42 -16.79 -24.98
C VAL A 274 5.20 -17.69 -25.20
N ILE A 275 5.40 -18.83 -25.86
CA ILE A 275 4.34 -19.79 -26.15
C ILE A 275 3.79 -20.38 -24.85
N ALA A 276 4.68 -20.81 -23.94
CA ALA A 276 4.29 -21.36 -22.65
C ALA A 276 3.54 -20.34 -21.79
N GLU A 277 3.98 -19.08 -21.72
CA GLU A 277 3.33 -18.04 -20.91
C GLU A 277 1.94 -17.69 -21.44
N ILE A 278 1.75 -17.64 -22.77
CA ILE A 278 0.42 -17.42 -23.35
C ILE A 278 -0.53 -18.59 -23.07
N GLN A 279 -0.06 -19.83 -23.23
CA GLN A 279 -0.89 -20.99 -22.94
C GLN A 279 -1.35 -20.97 -21.48
N GLN A 280 -0.44 -20.67 -20.54
CA GLN A 280 -0.78 -20.52 -19.12
C GLN A 280 -1.82 -19.42 -18.88
N ILE A 281 -1.71 -18.28 -19.57
CA ILE A 281 -2.69 -17.20 -19.46
C ILE A 281 -4.05 -17.68 -19.99
N GLN A 282 -4.10 -18.34 -21.15
CA GLN A 282 -5.34 -18.85 -21.75
C GLN A 282 -6.02 -19.89 -20.84
N ASP A 283 -5.28 -20.88 -20.35
CA ASP A 283 -5.78 -21.89 -19.42
C ASP A 283 -6.36 -21.24 -18.15
N SER A 284 -5.68 -20.20 -17.62
CA SER A 284 -6.16 -19.46 -16.45
C SER A 284 -7.46 -18.68 -16.70
N MET A 285 -7.69 -18.26 -17.95
CA MET A 285 -8.87 -17.50 -18.35
C MET A 285 -10.07 -18.41 -18.64
N GLU A 286 -9.85 -19.60 -19.20
CA GLU A 286 -10.90 -20.60 -19.42
C GLU A 286 -11.53 -21.08 -18.11
N LEU A 287 -10.73 -21.12 -17.04
CA LEU A 287 -11.19 -21.40 -15.68
C LEU A 287 -12.06 -20.27 -15.08
N MET A 288 -12.04 -19.06 -15.66
CA MET A 288 -12.79 -17.90 -15.19
C MET A 288 -14.04 -17.65 -16.03
N THR A 289 -15.19 -18.16 -15.59
CA THR A 289 -16.50 -17.96 -16.26
C THR A 289 -17.17 -16.62 -15.87
N SER A 290 -16.57 -15.83 -14.98
CA SER A 290 -17.19 -14.65 -14.37
C SER A 290 -16.96 -13.36 -15.17
N LYS A 291 -18.00 -12.53 -15.28
CA LYS A 291 -17.89 -11.19 -15.88
C LYS A 291 -17.09 -10.24 -14.96
N PRO A 292 -16.34 -9.27 -15.51
CA PRO A 292 -15.50 -8.38 -14.69
C PRO A 292 -16.23 -7.55 -13.64
N TRP A 293 -17.51 -7.21 -13.89
CA TRP A 293 -18.37 -6.46 -12.98
C TRP A 293 -19.22 -7.35 -12.05
N ASP A 294 -19.04 -8.67 -12.09
CA ASP A 294 -19.80 -9.59 -11.26
C ASP A 294 -19.11 -9.86 -9.91
N PHE A 295 -19.39 -9.01 -8.92
CA PHE A 295 -18.88 -9.17 -7.57
C PHE A 295 -19.51 -10.34 -6.79
N ARG A 296 -20.55 -11.00 -7.31
CA ARG A 296 -21.23 -12.11 -6.60
C ARG A 296 -20.29 -13.28 -6.38
N VAL A 297 -19.34 -13.48 -7.28
CA VAL A 297 -18.33 -14.55 -7.27
C VAL A 297 -17.45 -14.51 -6.03
N LEU A 298 -17.27 -13.34 -5.42
CA LEU A 298 -16.56 -13.17 -4.15
C LEU A 298 -17.29 -13.86 -2.99
N TRP A 299 -18.62 -13.98 -3.07
CA TRP A 299 -19.45 -14.61 -2.04
C TRP A 299 -19.96 -16.01 -2.39
N THR A 300 -19.88 -16.45 -3.65
CA THR A 300 -20.46 -17.74 -4.09
C THR A 300 -19.82 -18.95 -3.40
N THR A 301 -18.49 -19.03 -3.40
CA THR A 301 -17.77 -20.23 -2.92
C THR A 301 -17.23 -20.04 -1.50
N LYS A 302 -17.21 -21.11 -0.68
CA LYS A 302 -16.60 -21.09 0.67
C LYS A 302 -15.13 -20.64 0.63
N ALA A 303 -14.39 -21.06 -0.41
CA ALA A 303 -13.02 -20.63 -0.66
C ALA A 303 -12.92 -19.12 -0.93
N SER A 304 -13.76 -18.56 -1.81
CA SER A 304 -13.81 -17.11 -2.10
C SER A 304 -14.14 -16.29 -0.87
N ARG A 305 -15.14 -16.72 -0.08
CA ARG A 305 -15.49 -16.06 1.19
C ARG A 305 -14.33 -16.07 2.19
N ARG A 306 -13.62 -17.19 2.32
CA ARG A 306 -12.43 -17.28 3.19
C ARG A 306 -11.33 -16.33 2.73
N ARG A 307 -11.05 -16.27 1.42
CA ARG A 307 -10.07 -15.32 0.85
C ARG A 307 -10.47 -13.86 1.13
N LEU A 308 -11.74 -13.52 0.90
CA LEU A 308 -12.28 -12.19 1.16
C LEU A 308 -12.14 -11.81 2.65
N TRP A 309 -12.49 -12.72 3.56
CA TRP A 309 -12.32 -12.50 5.00
C TRP A 309 -10.86 -12.25 5.41
N ILE A 310 -9.91 -12.98 4.83
CA ILE A 310 -8.48 -12.76 5.10
C ILE A 310 -8.03 -11.40 4.57
N ILE A 311 -8.42 -11.01 3.35
CA ILE A 311 -8.08 -9.70 2.76
C ILE A 311 -8.70 -8.56 3.59
N PHE A 312 -9.93 -8.74 4.06
CA PHE A 312 -10.60 -7.78 4.94
C PHE A 312 -9.85 -7.63 6.27
N LEU A 313 -9.54 -8.73 6.95
CA LEU A 313 -8.80 -8.69 8.22
C LEU A 313 -7.43 -8.04 8.04
N TYR A 314 -6.70 -8.41 6.97
CA TYR A 314 -5.42 -7.79 6.65
C TYR A 314 -5.54 -6.28 6.47
N SER A 315 -6.50 -5.82 5.65
CA SER A 315 -6.71 -4.39 5.37
C SER A 315 -7.17 -3.63 6.63
N PHE A 316 -8.00 -4.25 7.46
CA PHE A 316 -8.46 -3.67 8.72
C PHE A 316 -7.31 -3.48 9.70
N PHE A 317 -6.53 -4.53 9.97
CA PHE A 317 -5.37 -4.44 10.86
C PHE A 317 -4.27 -3.51 10.33
N GLN A 318 -4.08 -3.46 9.00
CA GLN A 318 -3.15 -2.52 8.38
C GLN A 318 -3.52 -1.06 8.67
N GLN A 319 -4.81 -0.71 8.66
CA GLN A 319 -5.27 0.66 8.99
C GLN A 319 -5.32 0.91 10.50
N CYS A 320 -5.62 -0.12 11.31
CA CYS A 320 -5.67 -0.01 12.77
C CYS A 320 -4.30 0.15 13.44
N ASN A 321 -3.19 -0.06 12.73
CA ASN A 321 -1.84 0.17 13.29
C ASN A 321 -1.55 1.65 13.61
N GLY A 322 -2.42 2.58 13.22
CA GLY A 322 -2.31 4.00 13.55
C GLY A 322 -1.26 4.78 12.75
N SER A 323 -0.59 4.15 11.78
CA SER A 323 0.42 4.81 10.94
C SER A 323 -0.12 6.03 10.20
N GLY A 324 -1.33 5.91 9.63
CA GLY A 324 -2.02 7.03 8.97
C GLY A 324 -2.36 8.17 9.94
N MET A 325 -2.84 7.86 11.14
CA MET A 325 -3.17 8.86 12.16
C MET A 325 -1.92 9.64 12.59
N LEU A 326 -0.81 8.94 12.86
CA LEU A 326 0.46 9.56 13.21
C LEU A 326 0.95 10.49 12.11
N GLY A 327 0.87 10.09 10.84
CA GLY A 327 1.29 10.93 9.71
C GLY A 327 0.44 12.19 9.53
N TYR A 328 -0.89 12.07 9.60
CA TYR A 328 -1.79 13.20 9.36
C TYR A 328 -1.84 14.21 10.50
N TYR A 329 -1.77 13.75 11.75
CA TYR A 329 -1.85 14.60 12.94
C TYR A 329 -0.49 14.88 13.58
N PHE A 330 0.61 14.53 12.90
CA PHE A 330 1.96 14.65 13.44
C PHE A 330 2.28 16.04 13.99
N ALA A 331 1.95 17.09 13.22
CA ALA A 331 2.15 18.48 13.62
C ALA A 331 1.35 18.85 14.90
N GLY A 332 0.13 18.32 15.04
CA GLY A 332 -0.69 18.49 16.24
C GLY A 332 -0.09 17.82 17.46
N ILE A 333 0.37 16.57 17.30
CA ILE A 333 1.04 15.82 18.36
C ILE A 333 2.30 16.55 18.83
N LEU A 334 3.14 17.03 17.92
CA LEU A 334 4.35 17.79 18.28
C LEU A 334 4.03 19.12 18.98
N THR A 335 2.93 19.77 18.60
CA THR A 335 2.46 20.99 19.26
C THR A 335 2.06 20.72 20.72
N LEU A 336 1.39 19.59 20.99
CA LEU A 336 1.04 19.16 22.36
C LEU A 336 2.29 18.89 23.21
N VAL A 337 3.36 18.36 22.61
CA VAL A 337 4.66 18.16 23.28
C VAL A 337 5.41 19.48 23.55
N GLY A 338 4.92 20.61 23.02
CA GLY A 338 5.52 21.93 23.20
C GLY A 338 6.49 22.33 22.09
N ILE A 339 6.62 21.54 21.01
CA ILE A 339 7.38 21.90 19.82
C ILE A 339 6.45 22.67 18.89
N THR A 340 6.46 24.00 18.96
CA THR A 340 5.55 24.88 18.19
C THR A 340 6.16 25.43 16.90
N ASN A 341 7.47 25.30 16.72
CA ASN A 341 8.15 25.82 15.54
C ASN A 341 7.91 24.90 14.33
N SER A 342 7.23 25.41 13.30
CA SER A 342 6.88 24.69 12.07
C SER A 342 8.07 24.06 11.37
N GLN A 343 9.23 24.73 11.32
CA GLN A 343 10.44 24.18 10.67
C GLN A 343 10.98 22.98 11.43
N LYS A 344 10.96 23.03 12.78
CA LYS A 344 11.34 21.89 13.61
C LYS A 344 10.36 20.73 13.43
N GLN A 345 9.07 21.00 13.38
CA GLN A 345 8.04 19.97 13.16
C GLN A 345 8.22 19.27 11.81
N LEU A 346 8.42 20.04 10.74
CA LEU A 346 8.64 19.52 9.39
C LEU A 346 9.96 18.75 9.28
N GLY A 347 11.03 19.21 9.93
CA GLY A 347 12.31 18.51 9.98
C GLY A 347 12.21 17.15 10.70
N ILE A 348 11.48 17.09 11.82
CA ILE A 348 11.21 15.82 12.50
C ILE A 348 10.35 14.89 11.62
N ASN A 349 9.34 15.43 10.92
CA ASN A 349 8.50 14.65 10.01
C ASN A 349 9.32 14.03 8.86
N LEU A 350 10.26 14.81 8.30
CA LEU A 350 11.19 14.31 7.28
C LEU A 350 12.06 13.18 7.84
N GLY A 351 12.64 13.37 9.03
CA GLY A 351 13.43 12.34 9.70
C GLY A 351 12.64 11.05 9.96
N LEU A 352 11.39 11.17 10.41
CA LEU A 352 10.48 10.04 10.60
C LEU A 352 10.22 9.31 9.27
N THR A 353 9.92 10.06 8.20
CA THR A 353 9.64 9.48 6.88
C THR A 353 10.85 8.72 6.32
N VAL A 354 12.07 9.26 6.50
CA VAL A 354 13.32 8.59 6.10
C VAL A 354 13.57 7.34 6.95
N ALA A 355 13.37 7.41 8.26
CA ALA A 355 13.52 6.27 9.15
C ALA A 355 12.53 5.14 8.79
N SER A 356 11.26 5.49 8.52
CA SER A 356 10.25 4.53 8.05
C SER A 356 10.63 3.89 6.72
N TYR A 357 11.23 4.66 5.79
CA TYR A 357 11.72 4.10 4.52
C TYR A 357 12.86 3.12 4.72
N LEU A 358 13.87 3.45 5.54
CA LEU A 358 14.98 2.56 5.86
C LEU A 358 14.50 1.29 6.57
N ALA A 359 13.54 1.41 7.49
CA ALA A 359 12.91 0.28 8.14
C ALA A 359 12.14 -0.61 7.14
N THR A 360 11.48 -0.01 6.14
CA THR A 360 10.79 -0.75 5.07
C THR A 360 11.78 -1.50 4.18
N LEU A 361 12.91 -0.87 3.81
CA LEU A 361 13.98 -1.53 3.04
C LEU A 361 14.60 -2.69 3.82
N ALA A 362 14.91 -2.48 5.11
CA ALA A 362 15.39 -3.55 5.98
C ALA A 362 14.36 -4.68 6.05
N GLY A 363 13.09 -4.36 6.33
CA GLY A 363 11.99 -5.32 6.37
C GLY A 363 11.88 -6.14 5.07
N SER A 364 11.95 -5.49 3.91
CA SER A 364 11.87 -6.14 2.60
C SER A 364 12.97 -7.18 2.36
N SER A 365 14.15 -7.00 2.97
CA SER A 365 15.28 -7.92 2.88
C SER A 365 15.10 -9.18 3.75
N PHE A 366 14.17 -9.16 4.72
CA PHE A 366 13.93 -10.25 5.67
C PHE A 366 12.57 -10.96 5.50
N ILE A 367 11.77 -10.57 4.50
CA ILE A 367 10.40 -11.08 4.24
C ILE A 367 10.35 -12.60 4.11
N ASP A 368 11.36 -13.22 3.49
CA ASP A 368 11.32 -14.65 3.16
C ASP A 368 11.60 -15.58 4.35
N ARG A 369 11.98 -15.07 5.53
CA ARG A 369 12.38 -15.94 6.66
C ARG A 369 11.76 -15.65 8.02
N ILE A 370 11.10 -14.51 8.28
CA ILE A 370 10.87 -14.16 9.69
C ILE A 370 9.60 -13.35 10.05
N TYR A 371 8.42 -13.85 9.68
CA TYR A 371 7.15 -13.35 10.25
C TYR A 371 7.13 -13.42 11.80
N PHE A 372 7.77 -14.43 12.39
CA PHE A 372 7.87 -14.58 13.86
C PHE A 372 8.77 -13.55 14.54
N LEU A 373 9.77 -13.00 13.85
CA LEU A 373 10.67 -11.99 14.41
C LEU A 373 10.06 -10.60 14.32
N PHE A 374 9.20 -10.32 13.35
CA PHE A 374 8.36 -9.12 13.40
C PHE A 374 7.44 -9.14 14.61
N ILE A 375 6.75 -10.26 14.87
CA ILE A 375 5.95 -10.42 16.09
C ILE A 375 6.83 -10.26 17.35
N GLY A 376 8.03 -10.85 17.35
CA GLY A 376 8.98 -10.71 18.45
C GLY A 376 9.45 -9.27 18.67
N ILE A 377 9.78 -8.53 17.60
CA ILE A 377 10.17 -7.12 17.65
C ILE A 377 9.01 -6.26 18.12
N ASP A 378 7.80 -6.50 17.63
CA ASP A 378 6.61 -5.76 18.06
C ASP A 378 6.33 -5.99 19.55
N LEU A 379 6.44 -7.23 20.04
CA LEU A 379 6.29 -7.54 21.47
C LEU A 379 7.36 -6.86 22.33
N VAL A 380 8.61 -6.82 21.85
CA VAL A 380 9.71 -6.10 22.52
C VAL A 380 9.47 -4.60 22.50
N CYS A 381 9.02 -4.02 21.38
CA CYS A 381 8.68 -2.61 21.27
C CYS A 381 7.51 -2.23 22.17
N ILE A 382 6.49 -3.07 22.30
CA ILE A 382 5.38 -2.88 23.25
C ILE A 382 5.92 -2.87 24.68
N TYR A 383 6.77 -3.84 25.04
CA TYR A 383 7.39 -3.88 26.37
C TYR A 383 8.28 -2.66 26.66
N LEU A 384 9.11 -2.25 25.69
CA LEU A 384 9.95 -1.05 25.82
C LEU A 384 9.09 0.22 25.92
N THR A 385 8.02 0.34 25.14
CA THR A 385 7.10 1.48 25.22
C THR A 385 6.44 1.52 26.60
N TRP A 386 6.01 0.38 27.14
CA TRP A 386 5.48 0.30 28.50
C TRP A 386 6.52 0.70 29.57
N GLN A 387 7.78 0.29 29.40
CA GLN A 387 8.87 0.58 30.34
C GLN A 387 9.33 2.05 30.30
N PHE A 388 9.38 2.67 29.12
CA PHE A 388 9.86 4.04 28.93
C PHE A 388 8.74 5.09 29.05
N PHE A 389 7.47 4.70 28.87
CA PHE A 389 6.30 5.57 29.09
C PHE A 389 5.39 5.07 30.25
N PRO A 390 5.92 4.85 31.47
CA PRO A 390 5.11 4.46 32.63
C PRO A 390 4.19 5.61 33.11
N GLU A 391 4.32 6.81 32.51
CA GLU A 391 3.49 7.98 32.79
C GLU A 391 2.00 7.76 32.42
N PHE A 392 1.68 6.80 31.54
CA PHE A 392 0.30 6.49 31.13
C PHE A 392 -0.25 5.17 31.67
N SER A 393 0.58 4.32 32.30
CA SER A 393 0.19 2.97 32.71
C SER A 393 -0.83 2.92 33.87
N HIS A 394 -1.07 4.05 34.53
CA HIS A 394 -1.93 4.16 35.72
C HIS A 394 -3.12 5.13 35.55
N LEU A 395 -3.31 5.68 34.36
CA LEU A 395 -4.40 6.60 34.03
C LEU A 395 -5.51 5.87 33.27
N SER A 396 -6.77 6.17 33.56
CA SER A 396 -7.90 5.71 32.73
C SER A 396 -7.94 6.46 31.40
N LEU A 397 -8.64 5.92 30.39
CA LEU A 397 -8.79 6.58 29.08
C LEU A 397 -9.34 8.02 29.19
N GLU A 398 -10.29 8.26 30.10
CA GLU A 398 -10.86 9.60 30.37
C GLU A 398 -9.84 10.55 31.03
N GLU A 399 -8.98 10.03 31.92
CA GLU A 399 -7.90 10.79 32.55
C GLU A 399 -6.80 11.14 31.54
N ILE A 400 -6.57 10.28 30.56
CA ILE A 400 -5.65 10.55 29.44
C ILE A 400 -6.25 11.63 28.54
N ASP A 401 -7.54 11.56 28.24
CA ASP A 401 -8.23 12.55 27.39
C ASP A 401 -8.18 13.94 28.02
N THR A 402 -8.48 14.05 29.33
CA THR A 402 -8.38 15.32 30.07
C THR A 402 -6.97 15.90 30.11
N VAL A 403 -5.91 15.08 30.11
CA VAL A 403 -4.51 15.55 30.00
C VAL A 403 -4.25 16.23 28.66
N PHE A 404 -4.90 15.79 27.58
CA PHE A 404 -4.70 16.32 26.23
C PHE A 404 -5.72 17.41 25.84
N GLU A 405 -6.89 17.46 26.47
CA GLU A 405 -7.91 18.49 26.22
C GLU A 405 -7.66 19.79 26.99
N THR A 406 -6.90 19.76 28.10
CA THR A 406 -6.68 20.96 28.94
C THR A 406 -5.73 21.95 28.25
N PRO A 407 -6.21 23.14 27.81
CA PRO A 407 -5.39 24.07 27.04
C PRO A 407 -4.25 24.66 27.88
N GLY A 408 -3.03 24.70 27.34
CA GLY A 408 -1.91 25.45 27.90
C GLY A 408 -1.08 24.76 28.98
N VAL A 409 -1.38 23.50 29.33
CA VAL A 409 -0.60 22.72 30.32
C VAL A 409 0.25 21.68 29.60
N ASN A 410 1.54 21.58 29.95
CA ASN A 410 2.40 20.54 29.38
C ASN A 410 1.86 19.15 29.80
N PRO A 411 1.50 18.26 28.84
CA PRO A 411 0.87 16.97 29.12
C PRO A 411 1.66 16.11 30.10
N VAL A 412 2.99 16.17 30.04
CA VAL A 412 3.90 15.42 30.93
C VAL A 412 3.78 15.90 32.37
N LYS A 413 3.68 17.23 32.57
CA LYS A 413 3.51 17.81 33.92
C LYS A 413 2.12 17.51 34.47
N MET A 414 1.10 17.49 33.63
CA MET A 414 -0.28 17.20 34.03
C MET A 414 -0.47 15.73 34.40
N SER A 415 0.07 14.80 33.58
CA SER A 415 0.12 13.37 33.91
C SER A 415 0.79 13.13 35.27
N LYS A 416 1.96 13.74 35.51
CA LYS A 416 2.65 13.63 36.82
C LYS A 416 1.81 14.14 37.98
N LYS A 417 1.11 15.27 37.83
CA LYS A 417 0.21 15.81 38.86
C LYS A 417 -0.96 14.87 39.15
N LEU A 418 -1.60 14.31 38.13
CA LEU A 418 -2.69 13.34 38.28
C LEU A 418 -2.21 12.07 38.98
N GLN A 419 -1.02 11.57 38.64
CA GLN A 419 -0.43 10.41 39.32
C GLN A 419 -0.12 10.69 40.80
N ILE A 420 0.40 11.87 41.14
CA ILE A 420 0.66 12.28 42.53
C ILE A 420 -0.66 12.35 43.30
N ALA A 421 -1.68 13.02 42.76
CA ALA A 421 -3.00 13.12 43.37
C ALA A 421 -3.65 11.74 43.59
N LYS A 422 -3.44 10.79 42.67
CA LYS A 422 -3.95 9.41 42.80
C LYS A 422 -3.18 8.60 43.84
N LYS A 423 -1.87 8.81 43.96
CA LYS A 423 -1.05 8.23 45.05
C LYS A 423 -1.46 8.78 46.41
N GLU A 424 -1.74 10.07 46.51
CA GLU A 424 -2.24 10.72 47.73
C GLU A 424 -3.62 10.19 48.11
N LYS A 425 -4.59 10.18 47.18
CA LYS A 425 -5.92 9.59 47.41
C LYS A 425 -5.87 8.11 47.81
N ARG A 426 -4.96 7.32 47.24
CA ARG A 426 -4.76 5.91 47.63
C ARG A 426 -4.20 5.78 49.05
N LYS A 427 -3.28 6.66 49.45
CA LYS A 427 -2.76 6.71 50.82
C LYS A 427 -3.85 7.11 51.81
N GLU A 428 -4.63 8.16 51.51
CA GLU A 428 -5.76 8.59 52.33
C GLU A 428 -6.85 7.51 52.45
N ALA A 429 -7.11 6.75 51.38
CA ALA A 429 -8.05 5.63 51.42
C ALA A 429 -7.52 4.45 52.27
N GLN A 430 -6.21 4.20 52.24
CA GLN A 430 -5.57 3.17 53.08
C GLN A 430 -5.52 3.58 54.56
N GLU A 431 -5.34 4.87 54.86
CA GLU A 431 -5.39 5.39 56.23
C GLU A 431 -6.82 5.44 56.81
N ASN A 432 -7.85 5.57 55.95
CA ASN A 432 -9.25 5.63 56.36
C ASN A 432 -9.98 4.26 56.32
N THR A 433 -9.29 3.15 56.09
CA THR A 433 -9.91 1.82 56.18
C THR A 433 -9.82 1.33 57.64
N PRO A 434 -10.94 1.25 58.40
CA PRO A 434 -10.91 0.70 59.75
C PRO A 434 -10.52 -0.78 59.69
N ALA A 435 -9.61 -1.18 60.58
CA ALA A 435 -9.06 -2.54 60.70
C ALA A 435 -10.11 -3.61 61.01
#